data_AF-G7L662-F1
#
_entry.id   AF-G7L662-F1
#
_cell.length_a   1.000
_cell.length_b   1.000
_cell.length_c   1.000
_cell.angle_alpha   90.00
_cell.angle_beta   90.00
_cell.angle_gamma   90.00
#
_symmetry.space_group_name_H-M   'P 1'
#
loop_
_entity.id
_entity.type
_entity.pdbx_description
1 polymer ?
#
loop_
_entity_poly.entity_id
_entity_poly.type
_entity_poly.pdbx_seq_one_letter_code
_entity_poly.pdbx_strand_id
1 'polypeptide(L)'
;MPKNQNNSNRKKLGKKKESTSSHTSESHAAFNHLSAKNLSEATQIHDLLPNLNISHDQATVLALQVTVFPNYGFSMGITSHHAVLDGLTYVESLKMKNVITDPNELEAKYLRDWSKQGGTNNRSLMVWDLQVPEDSFRGNEKKYLHLSTFVVSIAYAWVYRMKAKEIENKNALMALNIDCRNCLEPPTPATYFGNCIGGRLAIVETSELLGKDGLIVAVEVLGEALETLKDVVLNGAENMCSSLLGGLAIADVKAIGAAGSPKFEVYSTDFGCGKPKKVEMVSIDRTGAFCLSDCRNGDGVEIGFVSN
;
A
#
# COMPACT_ATOMS: atom_id res chain seq x y z
N MET A 1 -47.53 2.98 -48.60
CA MET A 1 -46.91 2.16 -47.52
C MET A 1 -45.77 1.34 -48.11
N PRO A 2 -44.51 1.66 -47.74
CA PRO A 2 -43.48 0.63 -47.59
C PRO A 2 -42.78 0.72 -46.23
N LYS A 3 -42.16 -0.41 -45.87
CA LYS A 3 -41.72 -0.81 -44.53
C LYS A 3 -40.44 -0.10 -44.08
N ASN A 4 -40.45 0.37 -42.83
CA ASN A 4 -39.26 0.82 -42.11
C ASN A 4 -38.36 -0.38 -41.78
N GLN A 5 -37.16 -0.43 -42.35
CA GLN A 5 -36.07 -1.30 -41.88
C GLN A 5 -35.28 -0.55 -40.81
N ASN A 6 -35.47 -0.95 -39.55
CA ASN A 6 -34.61 -0.54 -38.44
C ASN A 6 -33.23 -1.20 -38.59
N ASN A 7 -32.26 -0.43 -39.10
CA ASN A 7 -30.85 -0.79 -39.01
C ASN A 7 -30.35 -0.53 -37.58
N SER A 8 -30.24 -1.60 -36.80
CA SER A 8 -29.62 -1.57 -35.48
C SER A 8 -28.10 -1.43 -35.62
N ASN A 9 -27.61 -0.19 -35.57
CA ASN A 9 -26.19 0.09 -35.36
C ASN A 9 -25.79 -0.31 -33.93
N ARG A 10 -25.46 -1.59 -33.73
CA ARG A 10 -24.67 -2.02 -32.56
C ARG A 10 -23.27 -1.40 -32.68
N LYS A 11 -23.07 -0.25 -32.03
CA LYS A 11 -21.72 0.26 -31.71
C LYS A 11 -20.98 -0.86 -30.97
N LYS A 12 -19.96 -1.43 -31.61
CA LYS A 12 -18.99 -2.32 -30.95
C LYS A 12 -18.35 -1.51 -29.82
N LEU A 13 -18.65 -1.85 -28.58
CA LEU A 13 -17.96 -1.34 -27.41
C LEU A 13 -16.49 -1.83 -27.53
N GLY A 14 -15.57 -0.90 -27.78
CA GLY A 14 -14.15 -1.21 -27.83
C GLY A 14 -13.71 -1.80 -26.50
N LYS A 15 -12.99 -2.92 -26.54
CA LYS A 15 -12.32 -3.46 -25.37
C LYS A 15 -11.35 -2.40 -24.85
N LYS A 16 -11.57 -1.85 -23.65
CA LYS A 16 -10.53 -1.13 -22.90
C LYS A 16 -9.42 -2.15 -22.64
N LYS A 17 -8.25 -1.93 -23.23
CA LYS A 17 -7.03 -2.69 -22.93
C LYS A 17 -6.43 -2.07 -21.67
N GLU A 18 -6.22 -2.87 -20.64
CA GLU A 18 -5.31 -2.47 -19.56
C GLU A 18 -3.89 -2.43 -20.14
N SER A 19 -3.09 -1.45 -19.74
CA SER A 19 -1.78 -1.19 -20.35
C SER A 19 -0.66 -1.37 -19.32
N THR A 20 0.36 -2.12 -19.73
CA THR A 20 1.65 -2.25 -19.05
C THR A 20 2.73 -1.58 -19.90
N SER A 21 3.71 -0.93 -19.27
CA SER A 21 4.83 -0.30 -19.97
C SER A 21 6.18 -0.73 -19.39
N SER A 22 7.18 -0.88 -20.25
CA SER A 22 8.57 -1.17 -19.85
C SER A 22 9.53 -0.21 -20.54
N HIS A 23 10.54 0.26 -19.81
CA HIS A 23 11.58 1.15 -20.32
C HIS A 23 12.96 0.73 -19.81
N THR A 24 13.99 0.99 -20.60
CA THR A 24 15.40 0.79 -20.22
C THR A 24 16.16 2.09 -20.40
N SER A 25 16.93 2.48 -19.39
CA SER A 25 17.75 3.70 -19.37
C SER A 25 19.14 3.42 -18.81
N GLU A 26 20.10 4.31 -19.08
CA GLU A 26 21.44 4.28 -18.50
C GLU A 26 21.64 5.48 -17.58
N SER A 27 22.29 5.27 -16.43
CA SER A 27 22.62 6.33 -15.48
C SER A 27 24.09 6.31 -15.09
N HIS A 28 24.67 7.50 -15.02
CA HIS A 28 26.03 7.74 -14.51
C HIS A 28 26.01 8.20 -13.03
N ALA A 29 24.83 8.23 -12.40
CA ALA A 29 24.72 8.57 -10.98
C ALA A 29 25.51 7.56 -10.13
N ALA A 30 25.94 8.00 -8.95
CA ALA A 30 26.80 7.19 -8.08
C ALA A 30 26.01 5.99 -7.52
N PHE A 31 26.04 4.84 -8.21
CA PHE A 31 25.38 3.60 -7.79
C PHE A 31 25.66 3.24 -6.33
N ASN A 32 26.92 3.42 -5.89
CA ASN A 32 27.33 3.15 -4.51
C ASN A 32 26.67 4.10 -3.50
N HIS A 33 26.37 5.34 -3.88
CA HIS A 33 25.63 6.29 -3.05
C HIS A 33 24.16 5.87 -2.95
N LEU A 34 23.50 5.63 -4.09
CA LEU A 34 22.07 5.25 -4.14
C LEU A 34 21.79 3.90 -3.46
N SER A 35 22.73 2.97 -3.52
CA SER A 35 22.65 1.64 -2.89
C SER A 35 23.21 1.58 -1.46
N ALA A 36 23.69 2.70 -0.90
CA ALA A 36 24.14 2.75 0.49
C ALA A 36 22.97 2.85 1.48
N LYS A 37 23.21 2.49 2.74
CA LYS A 37 22.24 2.66 3.85
C LYS A 37 22.17 4.09 4.41
N ASN A 38 22.94 5.02 3.83
CA ASN A 38 22.95 6.41 4.26
C ASN A 38 21.72 7.16 3.75
N LEU A 39 21.46 8.33 4.33
CA LEU A 39 20.44 9.26 3.83
C LEU A 39 20.72 9.61 2.36
N SER A 40 19.66 9.63 1.56
CA SER A 40 19.67 10.01 0.16
C SER A 40 18.51 10.98 -0.11
N GLU A 41 18.72 11.90 -1.04
CA GLU A 41 17.64 12.79 -1.48
C GLU A 41 16.60 12.00 -2.27
N ALA A 42 15.32 12.15 -1.92
CA ALA A 42 14.23 11.42 -2.58
C ALA A 42 14.19 11.67 -4.09
N THR A 43 14.52 12.89 -4.52
CA THR A 43 14.59 13.31 -5.94
C THR A 43 15.51 12.44 -6.78
N GLN A 44 16.66 12.01 -6.22
CA GLN A 44 17.61 11.15 -6.93
C GLN A 44 17.06 9.74 -7.19
N ILE A 45 16.09 9.28 -6.38
CA ILE A 45 15.45 7.98 -6.55
C ILE A 45 14.27 8.07 -7.53
N HIS A 46 13.59 9.22 -7.61
CA HIS A 46 12.47 9.43 -8.56
C HIS A 46 12.89 9.25 -10.01
N ASP A 47 14.11 9.63 -10.38
CA ASP A 47 14.64 9.45 -11.74
C ASP A 47 14.78 7.97 -12.15
N LEU A 48 14.78 7.06 -11.16
CA LEU A 48 14.84 5.62 -11.39
C LEU A 48 13.46 4.99 -11.55
N LEU A 49 12.37 5.75 -11.44
CA LEU A 49 11.00 5.26 -11.52
C LEU A 49 10.33 5.61 -12.85
N PRO A 50 9.51 4.70 -13.42
CA PRO A 50 8.69 5.01 -14.57
C PRO A 50 7.47 5.85 -14.16
N ASN A 51 7.02 6.72 -15.06
CA ASN A 51 5.73 7.40 -14.91
C ASN A 51 4.57 6.52 -15.41
N LEU A 52 3.43 6.57 -14.72
CA LEU A 52 2.18 6.01 -15.23
C LEU A 52 1.52 7.02 -16.17
N ASN A 53 1.28 6.60 -17.41
CA ASN A 53 0.54 7.43 -18.36
C ASN A 53 -0.96 7.31 -18.06
N ILE A 54 -1.57 8.44 -17.69
CA ILE A 54 -3.01 8.54 -17.43
C ILE A 54 -3.61 9.51 -18.43
N SER A 55 -4.55 9.03 -19.24
CA SER A 55 -5.41 9.82 -20.12
C SER A 55 -6.86 9.82 -19.60
N HIS A 56 -7.73 10.56 -20.26
CA HIS A 56 -9.16 10.62 -19.93
C HIS A 56 -9.90 9.27 -20.11
N ASP A 57 -9.35 8.34 -20.90
CA ASP A 57 -9.99 7.09 -21.28
C ASP A 57 -9.17 5.83 -20.90
N GLN A 58 -7.88 5.98 -20.57
CA GLN A 58 -6.95 4.90 -20.26
C GLN A 58 -5.99 5.30 -19.14
N ALA A 59 -5.60 4.33 -18.31
CA ALA A 59 -4.55 4.50 -17.32
C ALA A 59 -3.61 3.29 -17.37
N THR A 60 -2.30 3.55 -17.41
CA THR A 60 -1.29 2.51 -17.16
C THR A 60 -1.39 2.09 -15.69
N VAL A 61 -1.57 0.79 -15.47
CA VAL A 61 -1.79 0.23 -14.12
C VAL A 61 -0.48 -0.25 -13.48
N LEU A 62 0.52 -0.57 -14.31
CA LEU A 62 1.84 -1.01 -13.90
C LEU A 62 2.87 -0.59 -14.95
N ALA A 63 3.96 0.01 -14.51
CA ALA A 63 5.10 0.38 -15.33
C ALA A 63 6.40 -0.08 -14.68
N LEU A 64 7.36 -0.51 -15.52
CA LEU A 64 8.68 -0.99 -15.12
C LEU A 64 9.77 -0.17 -15.83
N GLN A 65 10.78 0.25 -15.08
CA GLN A 65 12.01 0.84 -15.61
C GLN A 65 13.22 0.05 -15.11
N VAL A 66 14.07 -0.38 -16.04
CA VAL A 66 15.40 -0.92 -15.69
C VAL A 66 16.44 0.13 -16.01
N THR A 67 17.16 0.60 -14.99
CA THR A 67 18.24 1.59 -15.18
C THR A 67 19.59 0.91 -14.98
N VAL A 68 20.43 0.90 -16.00
CA VAL A 68 21.77 0.27 -15.96
C VAL A 68 22.81 1.28 -15.44
N PHE A 69 23.67 0.82 -14.53
CA PHE A 69 24.83 1.55 -14.00
C PHE A 69 26.10 0.82 -14.46
N PRO A 70 26.77 1.32 -15.52
CA PRO A 70 27.91 0.63 -16.12
C PRO A 70 28.98 0.26 -15.08
N ASN A 71 29.44 -0.99 -15.11
CA ASN A 71 30.44 -1.58 -14.19
C ASN A 71 30.00 -1.76 -12.72
N TYR A 72 28.75 -1.45 -12.37
CA TYR A 72 28.26 -1.59 -10.99
C TYR A 72 27.06 -2.52 -10.86
N GLY A 73 26.04 -2.37 -11.71
CA GLY A 73 24.79 -3.12 -11.62
C GLY A 73 23.63 -2.43 -12.30
N PHE A 74 22.41 -2.67 -11.84
CA PHE A 74 21.20 -2.01 -12.34
C PHE A 74 20.23 -1.71 -11.20
N SER A 75 19.29 -0.80 -11.42
CA SER A 75 18.08 -0.64 -10.60
C SER A 75 16.85 -1.06 -11.37
N MET A 76 15.84 -1.51 -10.63
CA MET A 76 14.52 -1.83 -11.16
C MET A 76 13.50 -0.94 -10.46
N GLY A 77 13.04 0.10 -11.15
CA GLY A 77 11.98 0.98 -10.69
C GLY A 77 10.64 0.48 -11.17
N ILE A 78 9.67 0.44 -10.28
CA ILE A 78 8.33 -0.05 -10.61
C ILE A 78 7.32 0.93 -10.04
N THR A 79 6.31 1.26 -10.82
CA THR A 79 5.21 2.11 -10.39
C THR A 79 3.90 1.42 -10.74
N SER A 80 2.99 1.35 -9.77
CA SER A 80 1.70 0.70 -9.92
C SER A 80 0.58 1.59 -9.41
N HIS A 81 -0.60 1.44 -10.02
CA HIS A 81 -1.80 2.13 -9.57
C HIS A 81 -2.44 1.34 -8.43
N HIS A 82 -2.45 1.89 -7.21
CA HIS A 82 -2.88 1.18 -6.00
C HIS A 82 -4.36 0.72 -6.03
N ALA A 83 -5.20 1.33 -6.86
CA ALA A 83 -6.58 0.84 -7.06
C ALA A 83 -6.65 -0.60 -7.63
N VAL A 84 -5.56 -1.08 -8.26
CA VAL A 84 -5.51 -2.42 -8.85
C VAL A 84 -4.85 -3.43 -7.91
N LEU A 85 -3.77 -3.05 -7.22
CA LEU A 85 -2.92 -3.98 -6.48
C LEU A 85 -2.64 -3.47 -5.07
N ASP A 86 -2.83 -4.34 -4.09
CA ASP A 86 -2.26 -4.13 -2.76
C ASP A 86 -0.77 -4.50 -2.74
N GLY A 87 -0.06 -4.06 -1.69
CA GLY A 87 1.38 -4.29 -1.55
C GLY A 87 1.77 -5.78 -1.55
N LEU A 88 0.92 -6.66 -0.98
CA LEU A 88 1.20 -8.10 -0.96
C LEU A 88 1.12 -8.70 -2.35
N THR A 89 0.03 -8.43 -3.09
CA THR A 89 -0.14 -8.88 -4.48
C THR A 89 0.99 -8.37 -5.36
N TYR A 90 1.35 -7.10 -5.16
CA TYR A 90 2.45 -6.48 -5.87
C TYR A 90 3.76 -7.26 -5.67
N VAL A 91 4.18 -7.52 -4.42
CA VAL A 91 5.45 -8.21 -4.16
C VAL A 91 5.41 -9.69 -4.59
N GLU A 92 4.31 -10.39 -4.36
CA GLU A 92 4.14 -11.77 -4.81
C GLU A 92 4.20 -11.87 -6.35
N SER A 93 3.67 -10.87 -7.07
CA SER A 93 3.81 -10.82 -8.53
C SER A 93 5.26 -10.71 -9.00
N LEU A 94 6.15 -10.06 -8.23
CA LEU A 94 7.58 -9.98 -8.56
C LEU A 94 8.32 -11.30 -8.33
N LYS A 95 7.90 -12.08 -7.35
CA LYS A 95 8.48 -13.40 -7.04
C LYS A 95 8.05 -14.46 -8.04
N MET A 96 6.93 -14.27 -8.72
CA MET A 96 6.49 -15.18 -9.78
C MET A 96 7.43 -15.05 -11.00
N LYS A 97 8.32 -16.04 -11.14
CA LYS A 97 9.35 -16.16 -12.21
C LYS A 97 8.83 -16.04 -13.66
N ASN A 98 7.53 -16.00 -13.87
CA ASN A 98 6.87 -15.99 -15.16
C ASN A 98 6.05 -14.71 -15.45
N VAL A 99 6.14 -13.62 -14.68
CA VAL A 99 5.24 -12.45 -14.89
C VAL A 99 5.64 -11.55 -16.07
N ILE A 100 6.90 -11.62 -16.55
CA ILE A 100 7.35 -10.80 -17.69
C ILE A 100 6.87 -11.38 -19.03
N THR A 101 6.40 -12.62 -19.05
CA THR A 101 5.63 -13.19 -20.17
C THR A 101 4.22 -13.48 -19.67
N ASP A 102 3.18 -13.15 -20.43
CA ASP A 102 1.83 -13.67 -20.17
C ASP A 102 1.56 -14.89 -21.08
N PRO A 103 2.25 -16.04 -20.90
CA PRO A 103 2.10 -17.18 -21.81
C PRO A 103 0.71 -17.82 -21.72
N ASN A 104 -0.05 -17.52 -20.66
CA ASN A 104 -1.33 -18.15 -20.35
C ASN A 104 -2.54 -17.22 -20.54
N GLU A 105 -2.32 -15.99 -21.04
CA GLU A 105 -3.33 -14.94 -21.12
C GLU A 105 -4.11 -14.76 -19.80
N LEU A 106 -3.44 -14.75 -18.64
CA LEU A 106 -4.09 -14.71 -17.32
C LEU A 106 -4.93 -13.43 -17.16
N GLU A 107 -4.46 -12.32 -17.71
CA GLU A 107 -5.23 -11.07 -17.81
C GLU A 107 -6.52 -11.29 -18.62
N ALA A 108 -6.40 -11.87 -19.82
CA ALA A 108 -7.58 -12.12 -20.66
C ALA A 108 -8.51 -13.19 -20.06
N LYS A 109 -7.99 -14.14 -19.28
CA LYS A 109 -8.79 -15.14 -18.55
C LYS A 109 -9.55 -14.48 -17.40
N TYR A 110 -8.88 -13.66 -16.59
CA TYR A 110 -9.52 -12.87 -15.54
C TYR A 110 -10.60 -11.95 -16.12
N LEU A 111 -10.29 -11.18 -17.16
CA LEU A 111 -11.25 -10.30 -17.85
C LEU A 111 -12.42 -11.08 -18.47
N ARG A 112 -12.19 -12.30 -18.99
CA ARG A 112 -13.25 -13.20 -19.48
C ARG A 112 -14.15 -13.68 -18.36
N ASP A 113 -13.58 -14.08 -17.23
CA ASP A 113 -14.34 -14.60 -16.10
C ASP A 113 -15.10 -13.48 -15.36
N TRP A 114 -14.51 -12.30 -15.26
CA TRP A 114 -15.16 -11.08 -14.80
C TRP A 114 -16.32 -10.66 -15.72
N SER A 115 -16.12 -10.70 -17.05
CA SER A 115 -17.17 -10.37 -18.02
C SER A 115 -18.34 -11.36 -18.01
N LYS A 116 -18.13 -12.61 -17.57
CA LYS A 116 -19.17 -13.64 -17.46
C LYS A 116 -20.05 -13.46 -16.21
N GLN A 117 -19.62 -12.68 -15.22
CA GLN A 117 -20.35 -12.52 -13.96
C GLN A 117 -21.54 -11.55 -14.02
N GLY A 118 -21.85 -10.95 -15.19
CA GLY A 118 -23.12 -10.24 -15.40
C GLY A 118 -23.42 -9.12 -14.39
N GLY A 119 -22.40 -8.55 -13.76
CA GLY A 119 -22.54 -7.51 -12.75
C GLY A 119 -23.04 -6.21 -13.38
N THR A 120 -23.98 -5.53 -12.72
CA THR A 120 -24.42 -4.21 -13.11
C THR A 120 -23.29 -3.20 -12.91
N ASN A 121 -22.80 -2.64 -14.02
CA ASN A 121 -21.93 -1.46 -14.00
C ASN A 121 -22.70 -0.28 -13.40
N ASN A 122 -22.24 0.20 -12.25
CA ASN A 122 -22.06 1.61 -11.88
C ASN A 122 -22.27 1.80 -10.38
N ARG A 123 -21.19 1.78 -9.59
CA ARG A 123 -21.00 2.68 -8.43
C ARG A 123 -19.52 2.97 -8.28
N SER A 124 -19.07 4.03 -8.91
CA SER A 124 -17.86 4.75 -8.52
C SER A 124 -18.18 6.23 -8.60
N LEU A 125 -17.78 6.95 -7.55
CA LEU A 125 -18.01 8.37 -7.26
C LEU A 125 -19.43 8.70 -6.78
N MET A 126 -19.59 8.60 -5.47
CA MET A 126 -20.68 9.18 -4.71
C MET A 126 -19.99 9.91 -3.54
N VAL A 127 -19.80 11.23 -3.68
CA VAL A 127 -19.53 12.16 -2.56
C VAL A 127 -20.87 12.34 -1.84
N TRP A 128 -20.96 11.95 -0.56
CA TRP A 128 -22.16 12.20 0.25
C TRP A 128 -21.82 12.57 1.69
N ASP A 129 -22.66 13.45 2.19
CA ASP A 129 -22.57 14.18 3.44
C ASP A 129 -22.67 13.33 4.71
N LEU A 130 -22.04 13.90 5.74
CA LEU A 130 -21.60 13.34 7.00
C LEU A 130 -22.74 13.07 7.99
N GLN A 131 -22.70 11.91 8.65
CA GLN A 131 -23.13 11.77 10.04
C GLN A 131 -22.04 11.04 10.83
N VAL A 132 -21.75 11.58 12.02
CA VAL A 132 -20.67 11.16 12.91
C VAL A 132 -21.14 9.98 13.76
N PRO A 133 -20.41 8.85 13.82
CA PRO A 133 -20.64 7.86 14.86
C PRO A 133 -20.05 8.35 16.18
N GLU A 134 -20.89 8.46 17.20
CA GLU A 134 -20.44 8.49 18.59
C GLU A 134 -19.98 7.09 18.96
N ASP A 135 -18.72 6.93 19.35
CA ASP A 135 -18.28 5.97 20.36
C ASP A 135 -16.78 6.16 20.62
N SER A 136 -16.47 7.09 21.53
CA SER A 136 -15.17 7.16 22.19
C SER A 136 -15.32 6.60 23.60
N PHE A 137 -14.63 5.51 23.92
CA PHE A 137 -14.61 4.96 25.28
C PHE A 137 -13.19 4.88 25.84
N ARG A 138 -13.08 5.35 27.08
CA ARG A 138 -11.91 5.26 27.97
C ARG A 138 -11.84 3.86 28.59
N GLY A 139 -10.66 3.25 28.57
CA GLY A 139 -10.43 1.88 29.01
C GLY A 139 -10.34 1.67 30.53
N ASN A 140 -10.49 0.40 30.92
CA ASN A 140 -9.61 -0.29 31.87
C ASN A 140 -9.99 -1.79 31.99
N GLU A 141 -9.09 -2.68 31.59
CA GLU A 141 -8.84 -4.00 32.21
C GLU A 141 -7.53 -4.58 31.63
N LYS A 142 -6.76 -5.34 32.43
CA LYS A 142 -5.38 -5.80 32.09
C LYS A 142 -5.37 -6.67 30.82
N LYS A 143 -5.05 -6.06 29.67
CA LYS A 143 -4.91 -6.74 28.38
C LYS A 143 -3.51 -7.33 28.22
N TYR A 144 -3.44 -8.51 27.61
CA TYR A 144 -2.17 -9.10 27.18
C TYR A 144 -1.60 -8.24 26.04
N LEU A 145 -0.36 -7.76 26.18
CA LEU A 145 0.29 -6.96 25.14
C LEU A 145 0.52 -7.81 23.89
N HIS A 146 0.00 -7.39 22.74
CA HIS A 146 0.25 -8.04 21.47
C HIS A 146 1.66 -7.69 20.93
N LEU A 147 2.67 -8.40 21.44
CA LEU A 147 4.09 -8.15 21.17
C LEU A 147 4.61 -8.84 19.90
N SER A 148 4.03 -8.53 18.75
CA SER A 148 4.63 -8.95 17.47
C SER A 148 5.75 -7.99 17.05
N THR A 149 6.74 -8.49 16.31
CA THR A 149 7.79 -7.65 15.70
C THR A 149 7.20 -6.48 14.92
N PHE A 150 6.07 -6.71 14.24
CA PHE A 150 5.33 -5.68 13.51
C PHE A 150 4.80 -4.57 14.42
N VAL A 151 4.10 -4.93 15.51
CA VAL A 151 3.54 -3.95 16.47
C VAL A 151 4.65 -3.15 17.13
N VAL A 152 5.71 -3.82 17.60
CA VAL A 152 6.83 -3.15 18.28
C VAL A 152 7.58 -2.22 17.31
N SER A 153 7.79 -2.64 16.05
CA SER A 153 8.48 -1.81 15.04
C SER A 153 7.66 -0.57 14.68
N ILE A 154 6.33 -0.71 14.51
CA ILE A 154 5.43 0.42 14.25
C ILE A 154 5.37 1.35 15.46
N ALA A 155 5.23 0.81 16.68
CA ALA A 155 5.20 1.59 17.91
C ALA A 155 6.48 2.43 18.05
N TYR A 156 7.64 1.80 17.85
CA TYR A 156 8.94 2.47 17.86
C TYR A 156 8.98 3.58 16.80
N ALA A 157 8.70 3.25 15.54
CA ALA A 157 8.74 4.22 14.45
C ALA A 157 7.80 5.42 14.69
N TRP A 158 6.59 5.16 15.18
CA TRP A 158 5.60 6.18 15.44
C TRP A 158 6.02 7.15 16.53
N VAL A 159 6.39 6.62 17.72
CA VAL A 159 6.78 7.43 18.87
C VAL A 159 7.98 8.30 18.52
N TYR A 160 9.02 7.72 17.92
CA TYR A 160 10.22 8.48 17.59
C TYR A 160 10.01 9.45 16.43
N ARG A 161 9.11 9.16 15.48
CA ARG A 161 8.72 10.12 14.45
C ARG A 161 7.99 11.32 15.04
N MET A 162 7.07 11.09 15.98
CA MET A 162 6.34 12.15 16.67
C MET A 162 7.27 13.01 17.52
N LYS A 163 8.22 12.38 18.24
CA LYS A 163 9.28 13.08 19.00
C LYS A 163 10.20 13.91 18.10
N ALA A 164 10.71 13.31 17.03
CA ALA A 164 11.68 13.96 16.14
C ALA A 164 11.10 15.13 15.34
N LYS A 165 9.78 15.14 15.10
CA LYS A 165 9.09 16.24 14.42
C LYS A 165 8.43 17.22 15.40
N GLU A 166 8.64 17.05 16.71
CA GLU A 166 8.08 17.91 17.77
C GLU A 166 6.60 18.22 17.54
N ILE A 167 5.81 17.17 17.26
CA ILE A 167 4.41 17.34 16.88
C ILE A 167 3.61 17.82 18.09
N GLU A 168 2.94 18.97 17.94
CA GLU A 168 2.16 19.61 18.99
C GLU A 168 0.66 19.34 18.91
N ASN A 169 0.20 18.62 17.88
CA ASN A 169 -1.21 18.29 17.72
C ASN A 169 -1.76 17.58 18.95
N LYS A 170 -2.99 17.89 19.38
CA LYS A 170 -3.62 17.25 20.54
C LYS A 170 -3.62 15.72 20.45
N ASN A 171 -3.97 15.17 19.28
CA ASN A 171 -4.07 13.74 19.06
C ASN A 171 -3.05 13.24 18.02
N ALA A 172 -2.56 12.03 18.24
CA ALA A 172 -1.76 11.28 17.29
C ALA A 172 -2.60 10.14 16.73
N LEU A 173 -2.61 9.97 15.42
CA LEU A 173 -3.29 8.88 14.73
C LEU A 173 -2.29 8.04 13.94
N MET A 174 -2.34 6.72 14.13
CA MET A 174 -1.66 5.74 13.31
C MET A 174 -2.66 4.98 12.44
N ALA A 175 -2.52 5.10 11.12
CA ALA A 175 -3.27 4.33 10.14
C ALA A 175 -2.52 3.05 9.76
N LEU A 176 -3.17 1.92 9.97
CA LEU A 176 -2.66 0.58 9.65
C LEU A 176 -3.46 -0.04 8.50
N ASN A 177 -2.74 -0.70 7.59
CA ASN A 177 -3.30 -1.51 6.53
C ASN A 177 -3.15 -2.98 6.89
N ILE A 178 -4.23 -3.75 6.81
CA ILE A 178 -4.29 -5.15 7.21
C ILE A 178 -4.66 -6.01 6.00
N ASP A 179 -3.93 -7.10 5.79
CA ASP A 179 -4.30 -8.11 4.80
C ASP A 179 -5.52 -8.89 5.29
N CYS A 180 -6.63 -8.75 4.57
CA CYS A 180 -7.91 -9.33 4.90
C CYS A 180 -8.13 -10.72 4.29
N ARG A 181 -7.17 -11.26 3.50
CA ARG A 181 -7.36 -12.53 2.78
C ARG A 181 -7.82 -13.67 3.69
N ASN A 182 -7.17 -13.82 4.85
CA ASN A 182 -7.45 -14.87 5.82
C ASN A 182 -8.62 -14.54 6.76
N CYS A 183 -9.19 -13.34 6.64
CA CYS A 183 -10.21 -12.84 7.54
C CYS A 183 -11.63 -12.89 6.92
N LEU A 184 -11.74 -13.35 5.67
CA LEU A 184 -13.00 -13.58 4.97
C LEU A 184 -13.45 -15.02 5.14
N GLU A 185 -14.76 -15.25 5.06
CA GLU A 185 -15.36 -16.59 5.07
C GLU A 185 -16.14 -16.85 3.75
N PRO A 186 -15.66 -17.75 2.88
CA PRO A 186 -14.39 -18.48 2.98
C PRO A 186 -13.16 -17.57 2.78
N PRO A 187 -11.97 -17.97 3.27
CA PRO A 187 -10.74 -17.21 3.07
C PRO A 187 -10.46 -17.00 1.58
N THR A 188 -10.00 -15.79 1.25
CA THR A 188 -9.54 -15.48 -0.10
C THR A 188 -8.21 -16.19 -0.37
N PRO A 189 -8.03 -16.85 -1.52
CA PRO A 189 -6.79 -17.55 -1.83
C PRO A 189 -5.56 -16.64 -1.74
N ALA A 190 -4.43 -17.19 -1.30
CA ALA A 190 -3.15 -16.46 -1.30
C ALA A 190 -2.74 -15.99 -2.71
N THR A 191 -3.23 -16.65 -3.77
CA THR A 191 -3.02 -16.30 -5.18
C THR A 191 -3.99 -15.23 -5.70
N TYR A 192 -4.87 -14.68 -4.84
CA TYR A 192 -5.77 -13.61 -5.24
C TYR A 192 -5.01 -12.37 -5.71
N PHE A 193 -5.29 -11.97 -6.94
CA PHE A 193 -4.71 -10.81 -7.58
C PHE A 193 -5.68 -9.63 -7.45
N GLY A 194 -5.33 -8.66 -6.61
CA GLY A 194 -6.17 -7.49 -6.37
C GLY A 194 -5.91 -6.85 -5.01
N ASN A 195 -6.81 -5.98 -4.58
CA ASN A 195 -6.79 -5.42 -3.23
C ASN A 195 -7.62 -6.29 -2.27
N CYS A 196 -7.02 -6.72 -1.17
CA CYS A 196 -7.73 -7.30 -0.05
C CYS A 196 -7.19 -6.70 1.26
N ILE A 197 -7.38 -5.38 1.41
CA ILE A 197 -6.87 -4.61 2.54
C ILE A 197 -7.99 -3.99 3.36
N GLY A 198 -7.82 -3.98 4.68
CA GLY A 198 -8.68 -3.30 5.63
C GLY A 198 -7.90 -2.23 6.39
N GLY A 199 -8.55 -1.11 6.67
CA GLY A 199 -8.00 -0.04 7.50
C GLY A 199 -8.25 -0.25 8.99
N ARG A 200 -7.26 0.06 9.83
CA ARG A 200 -7.42 0.24 11.28
C ARG A 200 -6.76 1.54 11.71
N LEU A 201 -7.38 2.23 12.66
CA LEU A 201 -6.91 3.49 13.20
C LEU A 201 -6.62 3.29 14.68
N ALA A 202 -5.39 3.62 15.09
CA ALA A 202 -5.00 3.74 16.48
C ALA A 202 -4.91 5.24 16.80
N ILE A 203 -5.65 5.71 17.79
CA ILE A 203 -5.73 7.12 18.17
C ILE A 203 -5.34 7.24 19.65
N VAL A 204 -4.48 8.20 19.97
CA VAL A 204 -4.00 8.46 21.33
C VAL A 204 -3.72 9.94 21.52
N GLU A 205 -3.81 10.44 22.75
CA GLU A 205 -3.37 11.80 23.05
C GLU A 205 -1.85 11.91 22.85
N THR A 206 -1.40 12.97 22.18
CA THR A 206 0.02 13.16 21.87
C THR A 206 0.85 13.29 23.14
N SER A 207 0.30 13.88 24.21
CA SER A 207 0.97 14.01 25.51
C SER A 207 1.32 12.64 26.13
N GLU A 208 0.44 11.66 26.00
CA GLU A 208 0.66 10.29 26.46
C GLU A 208 1.70 9.57 25.59
N LEU A 209 1.59 9.69 24.27
CA LEU A 209 2.50 9.07 23.31
C LEU A 209 3.94 9.61 23.42
N LEU A 210 4.10 10.90 23.72
CA LEU A 210 5.41 11.53 23.91
C LEU A 210 5.96 11.36 25.33
N GLY A 211 5.12 10.89 26.27
CA GLY A 211 5.46 10.65 27.66
C GLY A 211 6.55 9.59 27.88
N LYS A 212 6.89 9.38 29.16
CA LYS A 212 7.94 8.44 29.59
C LYS A 212 7.67 7.01 29.12
N ASP A 213 6.41 6.58 29.19
CA ASP A 213 5.97 5.24 28.83
C ASP A 213 5.33 5.18 27.43
N GLY A 214 5.60 6.18 26.58
CA GLY A 214 4.93 6.35 25.29
C GLY A 214 5.07 5.16 24.33
N LEU A 215 6.15 4.38 24.42
CA LEU A 215 6.30 3.14 23.64
C LEU A 215 5.33 2.04 24.10
N ILE A 216 5.10 1.92 25.40
CA ILE A 216 4.15 0.94 25.97
C ILE A 216 2.74 1.33 25.55
N VAL A 217 2.39 2.61 25.72
CA VAL A 217 1.10 3.17 25.27
C VAL A 217 0.87 2.89 23.79
N ALA A 218 1.88 3.13 22.94
CA ALA A 218 1.79 2.84 21.51
C ALA A 218 1.53 1.36 21.23
N VAL A 219 2.25 0.44 21.90
CA VAL A 219 2.04 -1.00 21.74
C VAL A 219 0.64 -1.42 22.17
N GLU A 220 0.13 -0.88 23.28
CA GLU A 220 -1.21 -1.17 23.78
C GLU A 220 -2.27 -0.74 22.78
N VAL A 221 -2.26 0.53 22.36
CA VAL A 221 -3.26 1.07 21.43
C VAL A 221 -3.20 0.36 20.06
N LEU A 222 -2.01 0.03 19.58
CA LEU A 222 -1.85 -0.74 18.34
C LEU A 222 -2.35 -2.18 18.48
N GLY A 223 -2.05 -2.84 19.61
CA GLY A 223 -2.54 -4.18 19.91
C GLY A 223 -4.06 -4.23 19.93
N GLU A 224 -4.68 -3.29 20.62
CA GLU A 224 -6.14 -3.15 20.68
C GLU A 224 -6.75 -2.91 19.29
N ALA A 225 -6.19 -1.99 18.51
CA ALA A 225 -6.66 -1.71 17.15
C ALA A 225 -6.61 -2.96 16.25
N LEU A 226 -5.65 -3.86 16.48
CA LEU A 226 -5.50 -5.11 15.73
C LEU A 226 -6.37 -6.26 16.27
N GLU A 227 -6.69 -6.32 17.56
CA GLU A 227 -7.55 -7.38 18.10
C GLU A 227 -8.99 -7.30 17.60
N THR A 228 -9.49 -6.09 17.32
CA THR A 228 -10.81 -5.84 16.70
C THR A 228 -10.95 -6.41 15.29
N LEU A 229 -9.91 -7.02 14.72
CA LEU A 229 -9.95 -7.65 13.40
C LEU A 229 -10.78 -8.93 13.35
N LYS A 230 -11.00 -9.60 14.49
CA LYS A 230 -11.64 -10.93 14.51
C LYS A 230 -13.15 -10.88 14.27
N ASP A 231 -13.81 -9.79 14.61
CA ASP A 231 -15.28 -9.79 14.66
C ASP A 231 -15.93 -9.39 13.35
N VAL A 232 -15.32 -8.49 12.55
CA VAL A 232 -15.94 -7.98 11.33
C VAL A 232 -14.90 -7.37 10.38
N VAL A 233 -14.62 -8.01 9.27
CA VAL A 233 -13.58 -7.56 8.32
C VAL A 233 -14.14 -6.71 7.19
N LEU A 234 -15.43 -6.88 6.88
CA LEU A 234 -16.11 -6.16 5.78
C LEU A 234 -17.30 -5.31 6.19
N ASN A 235 -17.92 -5.45 7.37
CA ASN A 235 -18.99 -4.48 7.72
C ASN A 235 -18.35 -3.12 7.94
N GLY A 236 -18.91 -2.10 7.30
CA GLY A 236 -18.35 -0.76 7.31
C GLY A 236 -17.20 -0.57 6.31
N ALA A 237 -16.89 -1.54 5.43
CA ALA A 237 -15.95 -1.32 4.33
C ALA A 237 -16.44 -0.20 3.39
N GLU A 238 -17.76 -0.10 3.20
CA GLU A 238 -18.44 1.01 2.52
C GLU A 238 -18.18 2.36 3.19
N ASN A 239 -17.89 2.36 4.48
CA ASN A 239 -17.60 3.53 5.30
C ASN A 239 -16.11 3.66 5.63
N MET A 240 -15.23 2.82 5.06
CA MET A 240 -13.79 2.85 5.38
C MET A 240 -13.16 4.15 4.91
N CYS A 241 -13.50 4.60 3.69
CA CYS A 241 -13.04 5.89 3.17
C CYS A 241 -13.57 7.05 4.03
N SER A 242 -14.84 7.02 4.44
CA SER A 242 -15.42 8.08 5.28
C SER A 242 -14.87 8.05 6.71
N SER A 243 -14.52 6.89 7.26
CA SER A 243 -13.90 6.76 8.58
C SER A 243 -12.44 7.21 8.56
N LEU A 244 -11.69 6.89 7.50
CA LEU A 244 -10.32 7.39 7.29
C LEU A 244 -10.32 8.92 7.08
N LEU A 245 -11.20 9.43 6.21
CA LEU A 245 -11.36 10.87 5.99
C LEU A 245 -11.93 11.59 7.22
N GLY A 246 -12.84 10.96 7.96
CA GLY A 246 -13.41 11.47 9.21
C GLY A 246 -12.38 11.54 10.34
N GLY A 247 -11.51 10.53 10.45
CA GLY A 247 -10.36 10.55 11.35
C GLY A 247 -9.36 11.67 11.01
N LEU A 248 -9.17 11.95 9.71
CA LEU A 248 -8.40 13.11 9.23
C LEU A 248 -9.13 14.45 9.43
N ALA A 249 -10.45 14.43 9.59
CA ALA A 249 -11.28 15.60 9.87
C ALA A 249 -11.41 15.92 11.36
N ILE A 250 -10.81 15.11 12.25
CA ILE A 250 -10.65 15.46 13.66
C ILE A 250 -9.81 16.74 13.71
N ALA A 251 -10.39 17.82 14.26
CA ALA A 251 -9.66 19.04 14.49
C ALA A 251 -8.46 18.72 15.41
N ASP A 252 -7.25 19.11 14.97
CA ASP A 252 -6.00 18.97 15.71
C ASP A 252 -5.49 17.54 15.93
N VAL A 253 -5.40 16.77 14.83
CA VAL A 253 -4.77 15.44 14.81
C VAL A 253 -3.56 15.40 13.87
N LYS A 254 -2.49 14.72 14.29
CA LYS A 254 -1.42 14.29 13.39
C LYS A 254 -1.62 12.84 12.98
N ALA A 255 -2.02 12.64 11.72
CA ALA A 255 -2.10 11.30 11.13
C ALA A 255 -0.77 10.89 10.49
N ILE A 256 -0.34 9.65 10.77
CA ILE A 256 0.81 8.98 10.15
C ILE A 256 0.35 7.58 9.70
N GLY A 257 0.82 7.14 8.54
CA GLY A 257 0.58 5.78 8.04
C GLY A 257 1.84 4.92 8.08
N ALA A 258 1.62 3.60 8.09
CA ALA A 258 2.66 2.61 7.83
C ALA A 258 2.44 1.94 6.47
N ALA A 259 3.49 1.90 5.65
CA ALA A 259 3.52 1.21 4.36
C ALA A 259 4.38 -0.06 4.45
N GLY A 260 4.05 -1.08 3.65
CA GLY A 260 4.83 -2.32 3.59
C GLY A 260 4.63 -3.25 4.80
N SER A 261 5.35 -4.36 4.78
CA SER A 261 5.36 -5.36 5.86
C SER A 261 6.62 -6.22 5.74
N PRO A 262 7.27 -6.59 6.86
CA PRO A 262 8.35 -7.57 6.85
C PRO A 262 7.94 -8.93 6.27
N LYS A 263 6.65 -9.27 6.34
CA LYS A 263 6.10 -10.51 5.75
C LYS A 263 6.10 -10.52 4.22
N PHE A 264 6.30 -9.37 3.57
CA PHE A 264 6.39 -9.33 2.11
C PHE A 264 7.70 -9.92 1.60
N GLU A 265 8.75 -9.98 2.43
CA GLU A 265 10.04 -10.57 2.06
C GLU A 265 10.58 -10.04 0.73
N VAL A 266 10.65 -8.71 0.59
CA VAL A 266 11.02 -8.06 -0.67
C VAL A 266 12.46 -8.36 -1.07
N TYR A 267 13.36 -8.60 -0.11
CA TYR A 267 14.74 -8.99 -0.40
C TYR A 267 14.88 -10.44 -0.85
N SER A 268 13.82 -11.25 -0.74
CA SER A 268 13.79 -12.62 -1.30
C SER A 268 13.51 -12.65 -2.80
N THR A 269 13.15 -11.53 -3.42
CA THR A 269 12.93 -11.44 -4.88
C THR A 269 14.23 -11.64 -5.65
N ASP A 270 14.30 -12.63 -6.54
CA ASP A 270 15.49 -12.90 -7.37
C ASP A 270 15.07 -13.14 -8.83
N PHE A 271 15.49 -12.23 -9.71
CA PHE A 271 15.22 -12.28 -11.15
C PHE A 271 16.29 -13.06 -11.94
N GLY A 272 17.16 -13.81 -11.26
CA GLY A 272 18.30 -14.53 -11.85
C GLY A 272 19.62 -13.77 -11.76
N CYS A 273 19.62 -12.58 -11.17
CA CYS A 273 20.80 -11.73 -10.94
C CYS A 273 21.23 -11.71 -9.46
N GLY A 274 20.59 -12.53 -8.61
CA GLY A 274 20.76 -12.50 -7.17
C GLY A 274 19.81 -11.54 -6.48
N LYS A 275 19.77 -11.63 -5.14
CA LYS A 275 18.91 -10.82 -4.26
C LYS A 275 19.24 -9.33 -4.33
N PRO A 276 18.28 -8.42 -4.09
CA PRO A 276 18.51 -6.98 -4.16
C PRO A 276 19.55 -6.54 -3.15
N LYS A 277 20.40 -5.59 -3.55
CA LYS A 277 21.36 -4.95 -2.63
C LYS A 277 20.65 -3.99 -1.65
N LYS A 278 19.59 -3.33 -2.12
CA LYS A 278 18.79 -2.34 -1.40
C LYS A 278 17.39 -2.29 -2.02
N VAL A 279 16.36 -2.09 -1.20
CA VAL A 279 14.97 -1.84 -1.64
C VAL A 279 14.52 -0.50 -1.06
N GLU A 280 13.82 0.29 -1.87
CA GLU A 280 13.32 1.62 -1.48
C GLU A 280 11.84 1.74 -1.83
N MET A 281 11.02 2.11 -0.83
CA MET A 281 9.59 2.39 -1.02
C MET A 281 9.40 3.88 -1.28
N VAL A 282 9.58 4.31 -2.52
CA VAL A 282 9.69 5.75 -2.86
C VAL A 282 8.41 6.52 -2.54
N SER A 283 7.23 5.93 -2.72
CA SER A 283 5.92 6.59 -2.56
C SER A 283 5.61 7.14 -1.16
N ILE A 284 6.43 6.79 -0.16
CA ILE A 284 6.26 7.31 1.20
C ILE A 284 6.54 8.82 1.31
N ASP A 285 7.29 9.38 0.36
CA ASP A 285 7.56 10.82 0.29
C ASP A 285 6.29 11.65 0.00
N ARG A 286 5.38 11.12 -0.83
CA ARG A 286 4.09 11.73 -1.18
C ARG A 286 3.03 11.49 -0.13
N THR A 287 3.06 10.31 0.52
CA THR A 287 2.03 9.93 1.50
C THR A 287 2.36 10.39 2.92
N GLY A 288 3.62 10.71 3.21
CA GLY A 288 4.08 11.05 4.56
C GLY A 288 4.14 9.85 5.52
N ALA A 289 3.92 8.64 5.01
CA ALA A 289 4.07 7.41 5.75
C ALA A 289 5.55 7.11 6.05
N PHE A 290 5.81 6.17 6.95
CA PHE A 290 7.07 5.44 6.98
C PHE A 290 6.84 4.04 6.41
N CYS A 291 7.89 3.40 5.90
CA CYS A 291 7.80 2.02 5.40
C CYS A 291 8.44 1.03 6.37
N LEU A 292 7.95 -0.21 6.33
CA LEU A 292 8.58 -1.38 6.94
C LEU A 292 8.85 -2.44 5.87
N SER A 293 10.01 -3.06 5.95
CA SER A 293 10.35 -4.25 5.15
C SER A 293 11.17 -5.23 5.97
N ASP A 294 11.38 -6.42 5.42
CA ASP A 294 12.42 -7.33 5.88
C ASP A 294 13.80 -6.69 5.69
N CYS A 295 14.77 -7.17 6.46
CA CYS A 295 16.17 -6.83 6.28
C CYS A 295 16.81 -7.79 5.27
N ARG A 296 17.74 -7.28 4.45
CA ARG A 296 18.51 -8.09 3.49
C ARG A 296 19.18 -9.32 4.11
N ASN A 297 19.65 -9.19 5.36
CA ASN A 297 20.33 -10.26 6.09
C ASN A 297 19.37 -11.25 6.77
N GLY A 298 18.06 -10.95 6.80
CA GLY A 298 17.02 -11.79 7.40
C GLY A 298 16.95 -11.75 8.93
N ASP A 299 17.67 -10.84 9.59
CA ASP A 299 17.83 -10.77 11.05
C ASP A 299 17.05 -9.63 11.71
N GLY A 300 16.21 -8.91 10.96
CA GLY A 300 15.49 -7.77 11.50
C GLY A 300 14.51 -7.11 10.52
N VAL A 301 14.11 -5.89 10.88
CA VAL A 301 13.18 -5.04 10.14
C VAL A 301 13.91 -3.77 9.70
N GLU A 302 13.78 -3.40 8.43
CA GLU A 302 14.21 -2.09 7.93
C GLU A 302 13.03 -1.13 8.02
N ILE A 303 13.28 0.08 8.55
CA ILE A 303 12.28 1.15 8.69
C ILE A 303 12.78 2.36 7.92
N GLY A 304 12.03 2.78 6.90
CA GLY A 304 12.37 3.93 6.06
C GLY A 304 11.50 5.15 6.38
N PHE A 305 12.13 6.31 6.51
CA PHE A 305 11.47 7.59 6.70
C PHE A 305 11.86 8.57 5.60
N VAL A 306 10.93 9.44 5.22
CA VAL A 306 11.23 10.64 4.43
C VAL A 306 11.00 11.87 5.30
N SER A 307 11.93 12.81 5.25
CA SER A 307 11.83 14.08 5.95
C SER A 307 12.01 15.21 4.97
N ASN A 308 11.02 16.10 4.92
CA ASN A 308 11.15 17.45 4.40
C ASN A 308 11.69 18.37 5.49
#